data_AF-X0QWQ6-F1
#
_entry.id   AF-X0QWQ6-F1
#
_cell.length_a   1.000
_cell.length_b   1.000
_cell.length_c   1.000
_cell.angle_alpha   90.00
_cell.angle_beta   90.00
_cell.angle_gamma   90.00
#
_symmetry.space_group_name_H-M   'P 1'
#
loop_
_entity.id
_entity.type
_entity.pdbx_description
1 polymer ?
#
loop_
_entity_poly.entity_id
_entity_poly.type
_entity_poly.pdbx_seq_one_letter_code
_entity_poly.pdbx_strand_id
1 'polypeptide(L)' 'MITDDFIDQLIITLHANVTIINTMTELAEIETQMLGSLLPTGSRQVESLKNLSVKIAEIAFNVENVRHEQR' A
#
# COMPACT_ATOMS: atom_id res chain seq x y z
N MET A 1 -20.15 -18.68 3.53
CA MET A 1 -18.81 -18.77 4.15
C MET A 1 -17.83 -18.17 3.16
N ILE A 2 -16.97 -17.25 3.60
CA ILE A 2 -15.84 -16.82 2.75
C ILE A 2 -14.88 -18.01 2.67
N THR A 3 -14.38 -18.34 1.48
CA THR A 3 -13.47 -19.47 1.29
C THR A 3 -12.04 -19.05 1.60
N ASP A 4 -11.24 -19.95 2.15
CA ASP A 4 -9.82 -19.71 2.43
C ASP A 4 -9.07 -19.23 1.17
N ASP A 5 -9.34 -19.83 0.00
CA ASP A 5 -8.80 -19.39 -1.30
C ASP A 5 -9.09 -17.93 -1.65
N PHE A 6 -10.27 -17.41 -1.29
CA PHE A 6 -10.63 -16.02 -1.55
C PHE A 6 -9.80 -15.08 -0.64
N ILE A 7 -9.63 -15.46 0.62
CA ILE A 7 -8.83 -14.70 1.58
C ILE A 7 -7.35 -14.68 1.15
N ASP A 8 -6.82 -15.82 0.71
CA ASP A 8 -5.44 -15.91 0.23
C ASP A 8 -5.21 -15.03 -1.00
N GLN A 9 -6.11 -15.08 -1.99
CA GLN A 9 -6.02 -14.19 -3.16
C GLN A 9 -6.13 -12.71 -2.81
N LEU A 10 -6.98 -12.37 -1.83
CA LEU A 10 -7.13 -11.00 -1.35
C LEU A 10 -5.83 -10.51 -0.68
N ILE A 11 -5.23 -11.30 0.21
CA ILE A 11 -3.97 -10.96 0.89
C ILE A 11 -2.83 -10.79 -0.13
N ILE A 12 -2.71 -11.71 -1.09
CA ILE A 12 -1.70 -11.61 -2.17
C ILE A 12 -1.88 -10.32 -2.96
N THR A 13 -3.12 -9.98 -3.32
CA THR A 13 -3.43 -8.76 -4.08
C THR A 13 -3.11 -7.50 -3.28
N LEU A 14 -3.42 -7.48 -1.99
CA LEU A 14 -3.11 -6.34 -1.11
C LEU A 14 -1.60 -6.15 -0.97
N HIS A 15 -0.82 -7.22 -0.81
CA HIS A 15 0.64 -7.14 -0.80
C HIS A 15 1.22 -6.64 -2.12
N ALA A 16 0.73 -7.12 -3.26
CA ALA A 16 1.15 -6.62 -4.57
C ALA A 16 0.91 -5.11 -4.71
N ASN A 17 -0.24 -4.62 -4.23
CA ASN A 17 -0.56 -3.19 -4.22
C ASN A 17 0.39 -2.39 -3.33
N VAL A 18 0.73 -2.89 -2.14
CA VAL A 18 1.74 -2.26 -1.25
C VAL A 18 3.08 -2.14 -1.97
N THR A 19 3.54 -3.20 -2.65
CA THR A 19 4.79 -3.17 -3.42
C THR A 19 4.75 -2.11 -4.51
N ILE A 20 3.68 -2.08 -5.31
CA ILE A 20 3.51 -1.09 -6.38
C ILE A 20 3.54 0.34 -5.82
N ILE A 21 2.80 0.61 -4.74
CA ILE A 21 2.74 1.95 -4.13
C ILE A 21 4.10 2.36 -3.57
N ASN A 22 4.83 1.44 -2.94
CA ASN A 22 6.18 1.74 -2.45
C ASN A 22 7.12 2.10 -3.60
N THR A 23 7.09 1.34 -4.71
CA THR A 23 7.88 1.69 -5.91
C THR A 23 7.47 3.05 -6.48
N MET A 24 6.18 3.35 -6.56
CA MET A 24 5.70 4.68 -7.02
C MET A 24 6.14 5.80 -6.07
N THR A 25 6.22 5.52 -4.77
CA THR A 25 6.70 6.46 -3.76
C THR A 25 8.18 6.79 -3.98
N GLU A 26 9.02 5.77 -4.18
CA GLU A 26 10.45 5.95 -4.47
C GLU A 26 10.67 6.75 -5.75
N LEU A 27 9.91 6.45 -6.82
CA LEU A 27 9.96 7.23 -8.06
C LEU A 27 9.59 8.69 -7.82
N ALA A 28 8.50 8.96 -7.08
CA ALA A 28 8.07 10.31 -6.76
C ALA A 28 9.09 11.07 -5.88
N GLU A 29 9.78 10.37 -4.97
CA GLU A 29 10.87 10.93 -4.17
C GLU A 29 12.07 11.32 -5.06
N ILE A 30 12.47 10.46 -5.99
CA ILE A 30 13.54 10.74 -6.96
C ILE A 30 13.17 11.92 -7.84
N GLU A 31 11.95 11.95 -8.39
CA GLU A 31 11.46 13.08 -9.20
C GLU A 31 11.48 14.39 -8.41
N THR A 32 11.03 14.37 -7.15
CA THR A 32 11.03 15.56 -6.27
C THR A 32 12.46 16.04 -5.98
N GLN A 33 13.40 15.13 -5.78
CA GLN A 33 14.81 15.46 -5.57
C GLN A 33 15.47 16.03 -6.83
N MET A 34 15.15 15.47 -8.02
CA MET A 34 15.70 15.90 -9.30
C MET A 34 15.17 17.26 -9.76
N LEU A 35 13.88 17.51 -9.58
CA LEU A 35 13.23 18.77 -9.98
C LEU A 35 13.48 19.92 -8.99
N GLY A 36 14.11 19.62 -7.84
CA GLY A 36 14.24 20.55 -6.72
C GLY A 36 12.89 20.82 -6.05
N SER A 37 12.91 21.44 -4.87
CA SER A 37 11.71 21.76 -4.06
C SER A 37 10.70 22.74 -4.71
N LEU A 38 10.82 23.00 -6.01
CA LEU A 38 9.99 23.92 -6.80
C LEU A 38 8.51 23.49 -6.87
N LEU A 39 8.18 22.25 -6.51
CA LEU A 39 6.82 21.72 -6.55
C LEU A 39 6.41 21.16 -5.16
N PRO A 40 5.73 21.96 -4.31
CA PRO A 40 5.16 21.49 -3.04
C PRO A 40 4.12 20.37 -3.19
N THR A 41 3.71 20.06 -4.43
CA THR A 41 2.86 18.92 -4.77
C THR A 41 3.59 17.59 -4.69
N GLY A 42 4.89 17.54 -5.03
CA GLY A 42 5.68 16.29 -5.01
C GLY A 42 5.82 15.71 -3.59
N SER A 43 6.13 16.55 -2.60
CA SER A 43 6.22 16.13 -1.20
C SER A 43 4.88 15.66 -0.63
N ARG A 44 3.76 16.33 -0.98
CA ARG A 44 2.40 15.91 -0.60
C ARG A 44 1.99 14.59 -1.27
N GLN A 45 2.43 14.35 -2.50
CA GLN A 45 2.15 13.12 -3.23
C GLN A 45 2.89 11.93 -2.60
N VAL A 46 4.18 12.09 -2.29
CA VAL A 46 4.98 11.08 -1.56
C VAL A 46 4.31 10.71 -0.24
N GLU A 47 3.90 11.71 0.56
CA GLU A 47 3.25 11.47 1.85
C GLU A 47 1.89 10.77 1.69
N SER A 48 1.13 11.12 0.65
CA SER A 48 -0.15 10.46 0.35
C SER A 48 0.04 8.99 -0.03
N LEU A 49 1.08 8.66 -0.81
CA LEU A 49 1.41 7.30 -1.20
C LEU A 49 1.89 6.46 0.00
N LYS A 50 2.73 7.02 0.88
CA LYS A 50 3.14 6.38 2.14
C LYS A 50 1.92 6.03 3.01
N ASN A 51 1.02 7.00 3.21
CA ASN A 51 -0.18 6.77 4.00
C ASN A 51 -1.12 5.73 3.36
N LEU A 52 -1.22 5.69 2.03
CA LEU A 52 -2.01 4.68 1.34
C LEU A 52 -1.41 3.27 1.52
N SER A 53 -0.08 3.14 1.41
CA SER A 53 0.65 1.89 1.62
C SER A 53 0.38 1.30 3.01
N VAL A 54 0.44 2.13 4.07
CA VAL A 54 0.12 1.74 5.44
C VAL A 54 -1.32 1.22 5.56
N LYS A 55 -2.30 1.95 5.02
CA LYS A 55 -3.71 1.55 5.08
C LYS A 55 -3.99 0.22 4.38
N ILE A 56 -3.33 -0.05 3.24
CA ILE A 56 -3.51 -1.32 2.53
C ILE A 56 -2.89 -2.47 3.32
N ALA A 57 -1.73 -2.26 3.96
CA ALA A 57 -1.12 -3.24 4.85
C ALA A 57 -2.01 -3.54 6.08
N GLU A 58 -2.63 -2.51 6.68
CA GLU A 58 -3.59 -2.68 7.77
C GLU A 58 -4.82 -3.50 7.34
N ILE A 59 -5.35 -3.26 6.13
CA ILE A 59 -6.45 -4.05 5.58
C ILE A 59 -6.04 -5.51 5.42
N ALA A 60 -4.83 -5.79 4.89
CA ALA A 60 -4.33 -7.16 4.74
C ALA A 60 -4.24 -7.88 6.09
N PHE A 61 -3.75 -7.18 7.12
CA PHE A 61 -3.69 -7.70 8.48
C PHE A 61 -5.08 -7.98 9.07
N ASN A 62 -6.04 -7.07 8.86
CA ASN A 62 -7.40 -7.26 9.35
C ASN A 62 -8.12 -8.43 8.65
N VAL A 63 -7.90 -8.59 7.35
CA VAL A 63 -8.42 -9.73 6.57
C VAL A 63 -7.87 -11.06 7.11
N GLU A 64 -6.58 -11.11 7.43
CA GLU A 64 -5.95 -12.26 8.06
C GLU A 64 -6.52 -12.55 9.46
N ASN A 65 -6.77 -11.53 10.27
CA ASN A 65 -7.39 -11.72 11.59
C ASN A 65 -8.82 -12.29 11.49
N VAL A 66 -9.63 -11.81 10.54
CA VAL A 66 -10.98 -12.36 10.30
C VAL A 66 -10.90 -13.84 9.91
N ARG A 67 -9.88 -14.26 9.15
CA ARG A 67 -9.63 -15.69 8.86
C ARG A 67 -9.35 -16.48 10.13
N HIS A 68 -8.54 -15.93 11.04
CA HIS A 68 -8.22 -16.57 12.31
C HIS A 68 -9.45 -16.72 13.20
N GLU A 69 -10.33 -15.70 13.26
CA GLU A 69 -11.57 -15.72 14.05
C GLU A 69 -12.65 -16.66 13.49
N GLN A 70 -12.62 -16.98 12.20
CA GLN A 70 -13.57 -17.89 11.54
C GLN A 70 -13.19 -19.38 11.66
N ARG A 71 -11.99 -19.70 12.16
CA ARG A 71 -11.50 -21.08 12.38
C ARG A 71 -11.71 -21.53 13.82
#